data_AF-A0AA43D7C3-F1
#
_entry.id   AF-A0AA43D7C3-F1
#
_cell.length_a   1.000
_cell.length_b   1.000
_cell.length_c   1.000
_cell.angle_alpha   90.00
_cell.angle_beta   90.00
_cell.angle_gamma   90.00
#
_symmetry.space_group_name_H-M   'P 1'
#
loop_
_entity.id
_entity.type
_entity.pdbx_description
1 polymer ?
#
loop_
_entity_poly.entity_id
_entity_poly.type
_entity_poly.pdbx_seq_one_letter_code
_entity_poly.pdbx_strand_id
1 'polypeptide(L)'
;MMIRRLLLKIHFYGGLACFWYLLILGVSSLHFNHHFSFMEKTGDPVFWTRKLQLSGSNATDLVLSETIRDSLALIGWPLPWETRHDSSGAFHFALEQPAKRYVIDYSAANHVVHIAETPKGFWRVFNSLHGSGAVPRAPIMHAWEWYTRVTVAVIVLSVLTGIYVWFTGNQNRKSDLYTLLISLTIAVLWMLQLYTKG
;
A
#
# COMPACT_ATOMS: atom_id res chain seq x y z
N MET A 1 -15.56 -37.79 3.18
CA MET A 1 -14.12 -37.69 2.79
C MET A 1 -13.82 -36.58 1.77
N MET A 2 -14.68 -36.31 0.78
CA MET A 2 -14.40 -35.35 -0.29
C MET A 2 -14.25 -33.89 0.19
N ILE A 3 -15.15 -33.44 1.08
CA ILE A 3 -15.15 -32.07 1.64
C ILE A 3 -13.86 -31.77 2.42
N ARG A 4 -13.41 -32.70 3.26
CA ARG A 4 -12.15 -32.54 4.03
C ARG A 4 -10.94 -32.37 3.11
N ARG A 5 -10.84 -33.16 2.03
CA ARG A 5 -9.75 -33.04 1.05
C ARG A 5 -9.81 -31.70 0.31
N LEU A 6 -11.00 -31.21 -0.01
CA LEU A 6 -11.19 -29.89 -0.64
C LEU A 6 -10.72 -28.77 0.29
N LEU A 7 -11.14 -28.78 1.57
CA LEU A 7 -10.74 -27.78 2.55
C LEU A 7 -9.22 -27.74 2.76
N LEU A 8 -8.55 -28.89 2.77
CA LEU A 8 -7.09 -28.96 2.88
C LEU A 8 -6.39 -28.39 1.65
N LYS A 9 -6.90 -28.65 0.44
CA LYS A 9 -6.38 -28.04 -0.79
C LYS A 9 -6.54 -26.53 -0.78
N ILE A 10 -7.72 -26.03 -0.37
CA ILE A 10 -7.98 -24.60 -0.25
C ILE A 10 -7.00 -23.95 0.75
N HIS A 11 -6.78 -24.57 1.91
CA HIS A 11 -5.78 -24.08 2.87
C HIS A 11 -4.36 -24.03 2.29
N PHE A 12 -3.93 -25.10 1.64
CA PHE A 12 -2.56 -25.19 1.13
C PHE A 12 -2.32 -24.20 -0.03
N TYR A 13 -3.16 -24.25 -1.06
CA TYR A 13 -2.99 -23.38 -2.23
C TYR A 13 -3.40 -21.94 -1.94
N GLY A 14 -4.44 -21.73 -1.12
CA GLY A 14 -4.83 -20.42 -0.64
C GLY A 14 -3.72 -19.79 0.21
N GLY A 15 -3.17 -20.53 1.18
CA GLY A 15 -2.04 -20.08 1.98
C GLY A 15 -0.81 -19.71 1.13
N LEU A 16 -0.49 -20.53 0.12
CA LEU A 16 0.59 -20.22 -0.83
C LEU A 16 0.30 -18.96 -1.64
N ALA A 17 -0.94 -18.76 -2.09
CA ALA A 17 -1.34 -17.54 -2.80
C ALA A 17 -1.26 -16.29 -1.89
N CYS A 18 -1.54 -16.42 -0.60
CA CYS A 18 -1.47 -15.34 0.39
C CYS A 18 -0.05 -15.00 0.85
N PHE A 19 0.94 -15.87 0.59
CA PHE A 19 2.31 -15.75 1.09
C PHE A 19 2.93 -14.37 0.80
N TRP A 20 2.83 -13.89 -0.44
CA TRP A 20 3.46 -12.63 -0.85
C TRP A 20 2.88 -11.41 -0.15
N TYR A 21 1.55 -11.35 -0.01
CA TYR A 21 0.90 -10.30 0.75
C TYR A 21 1.34 -10.31 2.22
N LEU A 22 1.37 -11.49 2.85
CA LEU A 22 1.79 -11.63 4.24
C LEU A 22 3.25 -11.26 4.45
N LEU A 23 4.12 -11.57 3.48
CA LEU A 23 5.52 -11.15 3.50
C LEU A 23 5.64 -9.61 3.43
N ILE A 24 4.93 -8.97 2.51
CA ILE A 24 4.89 -7.50 2.39
C ILE A 24 4.37 -6.87 3.68
N LEU A 25 3.27 -7.40 4.22
CA LEU A 25 2.68 -6.95 5.48
C LEU A 25 3.68 -7.08 6.65
N GLY A 26 4.35 -8.22 6.78
CA GLY A 26 5.31 -8.46 7.86
C GLY A 26 6.53 -7.53 7.79
N VAL A 27 7.16 -7.41 6.62
CA VAL A 27 8.35 -6.58 6.43
C VAL A 27 8.03 -5.09 6.60
N SER A 28 6.91 -4.62 6.03
CA SER A 28 6.50 -3.23 6.17
C SER A 28 6.10 -2.88 7.61
N SER A 29 5.45 -3.81 8.33
CA SER A 29 5.16 -3.63 9.76
C SER A 29 6.44 -3.55 10.58
N LEU A 30 7.44 -4.38 10.27
CA LEU A 30 8.74 -4.31 10.93
C LEU A 30 9.43 -2.97 10.65
N HIS A 31 9.40 -2.50 9.40
CA HIS A 31 9.96 -1.20 9.05
C HIS A 31 9.26 -0.04 9.76
N PHE A 32 7.93 -0.06 9.86
CA PHE A 32 7.16 0.95 10.58
C PHE A 32 7.58 1.06 12.06
N ASN A 33 7.91 -0.08 12.69
CA ASN A 33 8.32 -0.09 14.10
C ASN A 33 9.82 0.21 14.30
N HIS A 34 10.69 -0.15 13.35
CA HIS A 34 12.14 -0.08 13.54
C HIS A 34 12.89 0.91 12.63
N HIS A 35 12.19 1.67 11.77
CA HIS A 35 12.72 2.74 10.92
C HIS A 35 14.07 2.39 10.24
N PHE A 36 14.02 1.43 9.33
CA PHE A 36 15.21 1.04 8.56
C PHE A 36 15.59 2.10 7.52
N SER A 37 16.66 2.86 7.76
CA SER A 37 17.13 3.95 6.89
C SER A 37 17.43 3.54 5.45
N PHE A 38 17.88 2.29 5.22
CA PHE A 38 18.13 1.79 3.87
C PHE A 38 16.85 1.69 3.02
N MET A 39 15.68 1.63 3.66
CA MET A 39 14.39 1.57 2.97
C MET A 39 13.88 2.95 2.52
N GLU A 40 14.48 4.03 3.02
CA GLU A 40 14.05 5.41 2.75
C GLU A 40 14.80 6.06 1.59
N LYS A 41 15.87 5.43 1.10
CA LYS A 41 16.71 5.95 0.02
C LYS A 41 15.88 6.32 -1.21
N THR A 42 16.01 7.58 -1.63
CA THR A 42 15.47 8.11 -2.89
C THR A 42 16.61 8.36 -3.87
N GLY A 43 16.31 8.34 -5.16
CA GLY A 43 17.26 8.78 -6.17
C GLY A 43 17.23 10.29 -6.36
N ASP A 44 18.13 10.79 -7.21
CA ASP A 44 18.21 12.21 -7.53
C ASP A 44 16.99 12.68 -8.34
N PRO A 45 16.52 13.92 -8.13
CA PRO A 45 15.41 14.47 -8.88
C PRO A 45 15.78 14.69 -10.35
N VAL A 46 14.87 14.31 -11.24
CA VAL A 46 14.93 14.60 -12.68
C VAL A 46 13.97 15.73 -13.00
N PHE A 47 14.47 16.78 -13.62
CA PHE A 47 13.67 17.94 -13.98
C PHE A 47 13.25 17.89 -15.45
N TRP A 48 11.98 18.16 -15.71
CA TRP A 48 11.48 18.28 -17.06
C TRP A 48 10.34 19.30 -17.14
N THR A 49 9.99 19.69 -18.35
CA THR A 49 9.04 20.78 -18.60
C THR A 49 8.11 20.40 -19.75
N ARG A 50 6.85 20.81 -19.65
CA ARG A 50 5.84 20.54 -20.70
C ARG A 50 4.91 21.73 -20.86
N LYS A 51 4.57 22.05 -22.11
CA LYS A 51 3.50 23.02 -22.41
C LYS A 51 2.15 22.37 -22.15
N LEU A 52 1.28 23.06 -21.43
CA LEU A 52 -0.05 22.58 -21.07
C LEU A 52 -1.05 23.73 -21.15
N GLN A 53 -2.00 23.61 -22.05
CA GLN A 53 -3.14 24.51 -22.15
C GLN A 53 -4.32 23.89 -21.40
N LEU A 54 -4.76 24.55 -20.33
CA LEU A 54 -5.91 24.14 -19.54
C LEU A 54 -7.12 24.99 -19.91
N SER A 55 -8.25 24.33 -20.18
CA SER A 55 -9.53 24.98 -20.46
C SER A 55 -10.33 25.11 -19.15
N GLY A 56 -10.44 26.33 -18.60
CA GLY A 56 -11.32 26.63 -17.47
C GLY A 56 -10.64 27.45 -16.37
N SER A 57 -11.18 28.63 -16.06
CA SER A 57 -10.58 29.59 -15.11
C SER A 57 -11.10 29.48 -13.67
N ASN A 58 -12.12 28.65 -13.40
CA ASN A 58 -12.84 28.64 -12.11
C ASN A 58 -12.86 27.26 -11.43
N ALA A 59 -11.80 26.46 -11.60
CA ALA A 59 -11.66 25.19 -10.88
C ALA A 59 -11.12 25.41 -9.47
N THR A 60 -11.54 24.58 -8.50
CA THR A 60 -10.88 24.53 -7.19
C THR A 60 -9.45 23.99 -7.33
N ASP A 61 -8.56 24.30 -6.39
CA ASP A 61 -7.16 23.85 -6.42
C ASP A 61 -7.03 22.32 -6.55
N LEU A 62 -7.91 21.56 -5.88
CA LEU A 62 -7.95 20.10 -6.03
C LEU A 62 -8.27 19.70 -7.47
N VAL A 63 -9.35 20.24 -8.05
CA VAL A 63 -9.75 19.95 -9.44
C VAL A 63 -8.67 20.36 -10.43
N LEU A 64 -8.01 21.50 -10.20
CA LEU A 64 -6.89 21.96 -11.01
C LEU A 64 -5.71 21.00 -10.95
N SER A 65 -5.32 20.55 -9.76
CA SER A 65 -4.22 19.59 -9.56
C SER A 65 -4.51 18.23 -10.22
N GLU A 66 -5.75 17.75 -10.13
CA GLU A 66 -6.19 16.52 -10.80
C GLU A 66 -6.22 16.66 -12.32
N THR A 67 -6.69 17.80 -12.82
CA THR A 67 -6.70 18.10 -14.25
C THR A 67 -5.28 18.17 -14.82
N ILE A 68 -4.34 18.81 -14.11
CA ILE A 68 -2.93 18.85 -14.51
C ILE A 68 -2.33 17.44 -14.49
N ARG A 69 -2.52 16.67 -13.41
CA ARG A 69 -2.10 15.26 -13.31
C ARG A 69 -2.60 14.47 -14.53
N ASP A 70 -3.89 14.59 -14.83
CA ASP A 70 -4.54 13.79 -15.86
C ASP A 70 -4.10 14.18 -17.27
N SER A 71 -3.89 15.48 -17.51
CA SER A 71 -3.38 15.99 -18.78
C SER A 71 -1.93 15.59 -19.04
N LEU A 72 -1.14 15.46 -17.98
CA LEU A 72 0.24 14.98 -18.03
C LEU A 72 0.33 13.44 -18.05
N ALA A 73 -0.80 12.74 -17.92
CA ALA A 73 -0.88 11.29 -17.77
C ALA A 73 -0.07 10.74 -16.58
N LEU A 74 0.02 11.52 -15.49
CA LEU A 74 0.72 11.12 -14.27
C LEU A 74 -0.16 10.22 -13.40
N ILE A 75 0.51 9.38 -12.61
CA ILE A 75 -0.09 8.49 -11.61
C ILE A 75 0.14 9.10 -10.24
N GLY A 76 -0.85 8.99 -9.36
CA GLY A 76 -0.71 9.36 -7.95
C GLY A 76 -1.80 10.26 -7.41
N TRP A 77 -1.67 10.59 -6.13
CA TRP A 77 -2.58 11.49 -5.42
C TRP A 77 -1.98 12.89 -5.33
N PRO A 78 -2.72 13.93 -5.75
CA PRO A 78 -2.35 15.29 -5.38
C PRO A 78 -2.37 15.43 -3.87
N LEU A 79 -1.40 16.14 -3.30
CA LEU A 79 -1.29 16.38 -1.86
C LEU A 79 -1.89 17.76 -1.53
N PRO A 80 -3.10 17.83 -0.96
CA PRO A 80 -3.76 19.11 -0.73
C PRO A 80 -2.98 20.02 0.22
N TRP A 81 -2.28 19.45 1.19
CA TRP A 81 -1.46 20.19 2.17
C TRP A 81 -0.15 20.76 1.58
N GLU A 82 0.22 20.39 0.35
CA GLU A 82 1.36 20.97 -0.37
C GLU A 82 0.91 21.82 -1.56
N THR A 83 -0.38 22.07 -1.66
CA THR A 83 -0.96 22.90 -2.73
C THR A 83 -0.95 24.37 -2.32
N ARG A 84 -0.41 25.23 -3.17
CA ARG A 84 -0.33 26.68 -2.92
C ARG A 84 -0.23 27.47 -4.22
N HIS A 85 -0.56 28.76 -4.15
CA HIS A 85 -0.25 29.73 -5.20
C HIS A 85 0.90 30.62 -4.75
N ASP A 86 1.83 30.92 -5.65
CA ASP A 86 2.91 31.86 -5.37
C ASP A 86 2.50 33.32 -5.63
N SER A 87 3.40 34.26 -5.32
CA SER A 87 3.17 35.69 -5.54
C SER A 87 3.04 36.09 -7.01
N SER A 88 3.48 35.23 -7.94
CA SER A 88 3.33 35.42 -9.38
C SER A 88 2.03 34.81 -9.93
N GLY A 89 1.24 34.15 -9.08
CA GLY A 89 0.04 33.42 -9.46
C GLY A 89 0.32 32.05 -10.10
N ALA A 90 1.55 31.53 -9.98
CA ALA A 90 1.85 30.16 -10.37
C ALA A 90 1.27 29.18 -9.36
N PHE A 91 0.70 28.10 -9.88
CA PHE A 91 0.07 27.05 -9.09
C PHE A 91 1.08 25.95 -8.79
N HIS A 92 1.31 25.69 -7.51
CA HIS A 92 2.25 24.69 -7.03
C HIS A 92 1.52 23.56 -6.31
N PHE A 93 1.87 22.31 -6.59
CA PHE A 93 1.40 21.17 -5.83
C PHE A 93 2.38 19.99 -5.90
N ALA A 94 2.25 19.06 -4.97
CA ALA A 94 2.96 17.79 -4.99
C ALA A 94 2.02 16.64 -5.37
N LEU A 95 2.57 15.64 -6.06
CA LEU A 95 1.89 14.39 -6.42
C LEU A 95 2.67 13.21 -5.82
N GLU A 96 2.00 12.39 -5.02
CA GLU A 96 2.58 11.21 -4.41
C GLU A 96 2.15 9.95 -5.15
N GLN A 97 3.11 9.11 -5.55
CA GLN A 97 2.84 7.76 -6.08
C GLN A 97 3.78 6.74 -5.43
N PRO A 98 3.49 5.42 -5.49
CA PRO A 98 4.34 4.38 -4.88
C PRO A 98 5.83 4.47 -5.27
N ALA A 99 6.11 4.69 -6.55
CA ALA A 99 7.47 4.62 -7.10
C ALA A 99 8.19 5.96 -7.27
N LYS A 100 7.49 7.09 -7.22
CA LYS A 100 8.11 8.42 -7.36
C LYS A 100 7.31 9.47 -6.60
N ARG A 101 7.86 10.66 -6.53
CA ARG A 101 7.18 11.86 -6.08
C ARG A 101 7.37 12.93 -7.13
N TYR A 102 6.34 13.72 -7.39
CA TYR A 102 6.44 14.87 -8.28
C TYR A 102 6.19 16.15 -7.50
N VAL A 103 6.98 17.17 -7.80
CA VAL A 103 6.71 18.56 -7.43
C VAL A 103 6.45 19.31 -8.72
N ILE A 104 5.30 19.96 -8.80
CA ILE A 104 4.74 20.50 -10.04
C ILE A 104 4.45 21.98 -9.86
N ASP A 105 5.03 22.79 -10.74
CA ASP A 105 4.83 24.23 -10.82
C ASP A 105 4.19 24.59 -12.16
N TYR A 106 2.98 25.12 -12.14
CA TYR A 106 2.24 25.52 -13.33
C TYR A 106 2.13 27.04 -13.44
N SER A 107 2.67 27.59 -14.52
CA SER A 107 2.53 29.01 -14.88
C SER A 107 1.39 29.19 -15.87
N ALA A 108 0.27 29.74 -15.41
CA ALA A 108 -0.89 30.03 -16.26
C ALA A 108 -0.56 31.08 -17.34
N ALA A 109 0.31 32.05 -17.03
CA ALA A 109 0.73 33.09 -17.97
C ALA A 109 1.46 32.53 -19.20
N ASN A 110 2.28 31.50 -19.01
CA ASN A 110 3.11 30.93 -20.07
C ASN A 110 2.57 29.59 -20.61
N HIS A 111 1.55 29.02 -19.97
CA HIS A 111 1.05 27.67 -20.24
C HIS A 111 2.16 26.61 -20.16
N VAL A 112 3.06 26.75 -19.18
CA VAL A 112 4.20 25.87 -18.97
C VAL A 112 4.08 25.23 -17.59
N VAL A 113 4.34 23.93 -17.53
CA VAL A 113 4.48 23.16 -16.30
C VAL A 113 5.93 22.73 -16.14
N HIS A 114 6.53 23.06 -15.00
CA HIS A 114 7.83 22.56 -14.57
C HIS A 114 7.64 21.45 -13.55
N ILE A 115 8.40 20.37 -13.69
CA ILE A 115 8.20 19.14 -12.92
C ILE A 115 9.55 18.65 -12.42
N ALA A 116 9.64 18.48 -11.11
CA ALA A 116 10.71 17.75 -10.46
C ALA A 116 10.20 16.35 -10.09
N GLU A 117 10.79 15.33 -10.69
CA GLU A 117 10.46 13.92 -10.46
C GLU A 117 11.52 13.26 -9.61
N THR A 118 11.17 12.83 -8.40
CA THR A 118 12.09 12.13 -7.50
C THR A 118 11.73 10.64 -7.45
N PRO A 119 12.57 9.73 -7.98
CA PRO A 119 12.31 8.30 -7.90
C PRO A 119 12.50 7.78 -6.46
N LYS A 120 11.64 6.86 -6.06
CA LYS A 120 11.72 6.16 -4.78
C LYS A 120 12.43 4.82 -4.95
N GLY A 121 13.22 4.43 -3.96
CA GLY A 121 13.85 3.11 -3.95
C GLY A 121 12.85 1.95 -3.88
N PHE A 122 13.30 0.78 -4.30
CA PHE A 122 12.52 -0.47 -4.27
C PHE A 122 11.82 -0.71 -2.93
N TRP A 123 12.53 -0.52 -1.82
CA TRP A 123 11.99 -0.74 -0.48
C TRP A 123 10.85 0.19 -0.11
N ARG A 124 10.89 1.45 -0.57
CA ARG A 124 9.81 2.40 -0.35
C ARG A 124 8.57 2.03 -1.17
N VAL A 125 8.76 1.51 -2.39
CA VAL A 125 7.67 0.91 -3.19
C VAL A 125 7.08 -0.29 -2.46
N PHE A 126 7.94 -1.21 -2.03
CA PHE A 126 7.54 -2.43 -1.32
C PHE A 126 6.74 -2.10 -0.05
N ASN A 127 7.20 -1.13 0.76
CA ASN A 127 6.48 -0.68 1.94
C ASN A 127 5.18 0.04 1.58
N SER A 128 5.15 0.81 0.50
CA SER A 128 3.93 1.48 0.06
C SER A 128 2.83 0.51 -0.36
N LEU A 129 3.17 -0.71 -0.80
CA LEU A 129 2.18 -1.75 -1.13
C LEU A 129 1.33 -2.17 0.08
N HIS A 130 1.85 -2.00 1.30
CA HIS A 130 1.04 -2.21 2.50
C HIS A 130 0.01 -1.07 2.62
N GLY A 131 -1.26 -1.43 2.48
CA GLY A 131 -2.37 -0.51 2.69
C GLY A 131 -2.63 0.45 1.53
N SER A 132 -1.81 0.45 0.48
CA SER A 132 -2.15 1.17 -0.74
C SER A 132 -3.24 0.44 -1.54
N GLY A 133 -4.36 1.11 -1.74
CA GLY A 133 -5.38 0.78 -2.74
C GLY A 133 -5.77 2.04 -3.50
N ALA A 134 -6.44 1.90 -4.64
CA ALA A 134 -7.01 3.01 -5.40
C ALA A 134 -6.06 4.19 -5.75
N VAL A 135 -4.82 3.90 -6.17
CA VAL A 135 -3.91 4.92 -6.72
C VAL A 135 -4.49 5.42 -8.06
N PRO A 136 -4.74 6.74 -8.23
CA PRO A 136 -5.32 7.27 -9.46
C PRO A 136 -4.45 6.92 -10.67
N ARG A 137 -5.12 6.43 -11.72
CA ARG A 137 -4.51 6.04 -13.01
C ARG A 137 -3.48 4.90 -12.93
N ALA A 138 -3.49 4.09 -11.87
CA ALA A 138 -2.61 2.93 -11.73
C ALA A 138 -3.38 1.60 -11.79
N PRO A 139 -3.55 0.99 -12.98
CA PRO A 139 -4.28 -0.29 -13.11
C PRO A 139 -3.66 -1.41 -12.27
N ILE A 140 -2.33 -1.44 -12.16
CA ILE A 140 -1.60 -2.42 -11.33
C ILE A 140 -1.99 -2.28 -9.85
N MET A 141 -2.21 -1.05 -9.37
CA MET A 141 -2.58 -0.80 -7.98
C MET A 141 -4.03 -1.21 -7.68
N HIS A 142 -4.92 -1.12 -8.66
CA HIS A 142 -6.26 -1.71 -8.56
C HIS A 142 -6.23 -3.23 -8.51
N ALA A 143 -5.37 -3.87 -9.32
CA ALA A 143 -5.17 -5.32 -9.26
C ALA A 143 -4.58 -5.75 -7.91
N TRP A 144 -3.64 -4.98 -7.38
CA TRP A 144 -3.05 -5.20 -6.04
C TRP A 144 -4.09 -5.08 -4.92
N GLU A 145 -4.98 -4.10 -4.99
CA GLU A 145 -6.08 -3.94 -4.03
C GLU A 145 -7.03 -5.15 -4.05
N TRP A 146 -7.38 -5.64 -5.24
CA TRP A 146 -8.19 -6.86 -5.38
C TRP A 146 -7.49 -8.09 -4.81
N TYR A 147 -6.21 -8.27 -5.13
CA TYR A 147 -5.40 -9.34 -4.58
C TYR A 147 -5.35 -9.29 -3.04
N THR A 148 -5.21 -8.10 -2.45
CA THR A 148 -5.26 -7.88 -1.01
C THR A 148 -6.61 -8.31 -0.42
N ARG A 149 -7.73 -7.88 -1.01
CA ARG A 149 -9.08 -8.25 -0.55
C ARG A 149 -9.32 -9.76 -0.60
N VAL A 150 -8.91 -10.41 -1.69
CA VAL A 150 -9.00 -11.87 -1.85
C VAL A 150 -8.14 -12.59 -0.82
N THR A 151 -6.91 -12.13 -0.60
CA THR A 151 -6.00 -12.69 0.40
C THR A 151 -6.62 -12.64 1.80
N VAL A 152 -7.16 -11.48 2.21
CA VAL A 152 -7.84 -11.33 3.50
C VAL A 152 -9.01 -12.30 3.61
N ALA A 153 -9.84 -12.43 2.57
CA ALA A 153 -10.96 -13.36 2.56
C ALA A 153 -10.51 -14.83 2.70
N VAL A 154 -9.44 -15.23 2.00
CA VAL A 154 -8.86 -16.58 2.10
C VAL A 154 -8.30 -16.85 3.49
N ILE A 155 -7.62 -15.87 4.10
CA ILE A 155 -7.10 -16.00 5.47
C ILE A 155 -8.24 -16.19 6.46
N VAL A 156 -9.28 -15.34 6.40
CA VAL A 156 -10.47 -15.46 7.26
C VAL A 156 -11.14 -16.81 7.08
N LEU A 157 -11.36 -17.24 5.83
CA LEU A 157 -11.94 -18.55 5.54
C LEU A 157 -11.08 -19.68 6.11
N SER A 158 -9.75 -19.60 5.97
CA SER A 158 -8.81 -20.59 6.50
C SER A 158 -8.88 -20.66 8.03
N VAL A 159 -8.94 -19.52 8.72
CA VAL A 159 -9.11 -19.49 10.18
C VAL A 159 -10.43 -20.15 10.59
N LEU A 160 -11.55 -19.76 9.97
CA LEU A 160 -12.87 -20.31 10.31
C LEU A 160 -12.98 -21.80 10.02
N THR A 161 -12.50 -22.23 8.86
CA THR A 161 -12.54 -23.65 8.47
C THR A 161 -11.54 -24.49 9.25
N GLY A 162 -10.39 -23.92 9.65
CA GLY A 162 -9.46 -24.53 10.59
C GLY A 162 -10.09 -24.78 11.95
N ILE A 163 -10.77 -23.77 12.52
CA ILE A 163 -11.54 -23.89 13.78
C ILE A 163 -12.62 -24.97 13.65
N TYR A 164 -13.38 -24.95 12.56
CA TYR A 164 -14.42 -25.97 12.31
C TYR A 164 -13.86 -27.39 12.23
N VAL A 165 -12.77 -27.60 11.47
CA VAL A 165 -12.10 -28.90 11.35
C VAL A 165 -11.55 -29.35 12.71
N TRP A 166 -11.04 -28.42 13.53
CA TRP A 166 -10.58 -28.70 14.88
C TRP A 166 -11.71 -29.19 15.79
N PHE A 167 -12.87 -28.53 15.79
CA PHE A 167 -14.04 -28.97 16.58
C PHE A 167 -14.62 -30.30 16.11
N THR A 168 -14.65 -30.56 14.80
CA THR A 168 -15.20 -31.79 14.23
C THR A 168 -14.21 -32.96 14.22
N GLY A 169 -12.93 -32.71 14.45
CA GLY A 169 -11.90 -33.72 14.64
C GLY A 169 -12.07 -34.47 15.96
N ASN A 170 -11.99 -35.81 15.90
CA ASN A 170 -12.24 -36.70 17.04
C ASN A 170 -10.94 -37.23 17.72
N GLN A 171 -9.77 -36.65 17.41
CA GLN A 171 -8.49 -37.09 17.97
C GLN A 171 -7.85 -35.98 18.82
N ASN A 172 -7.50 -36.33 20.05
CA ASN A 172 -6.67 -35.58 21.02
C ASN A 172 -6.90 -34.07 21.14
N ARG A 173 -8.16 -33.64 21.29
CA ARG A 173 -8.54 -32.23 21.54
C ARG A 173 -7.76 -31.55 22.67
N LYS A 174 -7.31 -32.30 23.69
CA LYS A 174 -6.52 -31.76 24.80
C LYS A 174 -5.12 -31.31 24.36
N SER A 175 -4.38 -32.13 23.60
CA SER A 175 -3.05 -31.74 23.13
C SER A 175 -3.12 -30.53 22.23
N ASP A 176 -4.10 -30.51 21.32
CA ASP A 176 -4.25 -29.43 20.36
C ASP A 176 -4.67 -28.13 21.05
N LEU A 177 -5.53 -28.20 22.07
CA LEU A 177 -5.87 -27.05 22.90
C LEU A 177 -4.66 -26.51 23.65
N TYR A 178 -3.84 -27.39 24.25
CA TYR A 178 -2.60 -26.96 24.91
C TYR A 178 -1.64 -26.30 23.93
N THR A 179 -1.45 -26.87 22.73
CA THR A 179 -0.65 -26.25 21.68
C THR A 179 -1.17 -24.87 21.32
N LEU A 180 -2.48 -24.72 21.12
CA LEU A 180 -3.10 -23.43 20.78
C LEU A 180 -2.93 -22.40 21.90
N LEU A 181 -3.17 -22.78 23.16
CA LEU A 181 -2.99 -21.89 24.31
C LEU A 181 -1.52 -21.49 24.46
N ILE A 182 -0.58 -22.43 24.35
CA ILE A 182 0.87 -22.15 24.42
C ILE A 182 1.28 -21.21 23.30
N SER A 183 0.88 -21.48 22.05
CA SER A 183 1.18 -20.61 20.91
C SER A 183 0.60 -19.21 21.07
N LEU A 184 -0.64 -19.10 21.56
CA LEU A 184 -1.28 -17.81 21.84
C LEU A 184 -0.55 -17.06 22.96
N THR A 185 -0.22 -17.74 24.06
CA THR A 185 0.53 -17.14 25.18
C THR A 185 1.90 -16.66 24.72
N ILE A 186 2.65 -17.47 23.97
CA ILE A 186 3.95 -17.07 23.41
C ILE A 186 3.79 -15.85 22.50
N ALA A 187 2.80 -15.84 21.60
CA ALA A 187 2.55 -14.71 20.70
C ALA A 187 2.23 -13.42 21.48
N VAL A 188 1.37 -13.50 22.51
CA VAL A 188 1.03 -12.35 23.36
C VAL A 188 2.24 -11.87 24.16
N LEU A 189 2.99 -12.78 24.79
CA LEU A 189 4.19 -12.43 25.56
C LEU A 189 5.25 -11.79 24.66
N TRP A 190 5.42 -12.29 23.44
CA TRP A 190 6.33 -11.71 22.45
C TRP A 190 5.90 -10.30 22.04
N MET A 191 4.61 -10.09 21.74
CA MET A 191 4.09 -8.76 21.45
C MET A 191 4.27 -7.80 22.62
N LEU A 192 4.02 -8.24 23.86
CA LEU A 192 4.23 -7.43 25.06
C LEU A 192 5.71 -7.09 25.28
N GLN A 193 6.61 -8.04 25.03
CA GLN A 193 8.05 -7.80 25.11
C GLN A 193 8.51 -6.78 24.06
N LEU A 194 8.03 -6.86 22.83
CA LEU A 194 8.34 -5.87 21.79
C LEU A 194 7.82 -4.48 22.18
N TYR A 195 6.58 -4.41 22.68
CA TYR A 195 5.96 -3.13 23.10
C TYR A 195 6.64 -2.49 24.32
N THR A 196 7.19 -3.28 25.23
CA THR A 196 7.83 -2.76 26.46
C THR A 196 9.31 -2.42 26.29
N LYS A 197 9.96 -2.91 25.23
CA LYS A 197 11.40 -2.72 24.99
C LYS A 197 11.73 -1.89 23.74
N GLY A 198 10.76 -1.68 22.85
CA GLY A 198 10.85 -0.73 21.73
C GLY A 198 10.30 0.63 22.13
#